data_AF-A0A523ZYP0-F1
#
_entry.id   AF-A0A523ZYP0-F1
#
_cell.length_a   1.000
_cell.length_b   1.000
_cell.length_c   1.000
_cell.angle_alpha   90.00
_cell.angle_beta   90.00
_cell.angle_gamma   90.00
#
_symmetry.space_group_name_H-M   'P 1'
#
loop_
_entity.id
_entity.type
_entity.pdbx_description
1 polymer ?
#
loop_
_entity_poly.entity_id
_entity_poly.type
_entity_poly.pdbx_seq_one_letter_code
_entity_poly.pdbx_strand_id
1 'polypeptide(L)' 'MRVAGLTLHGDPDDSGRVRLHASGHAPGPKLLEFVETVRPKTLIPIHTEHPEWWAEQLAGTDILIKPPVVGQGMRIG' A
#
# COMPACT_ATOMS: atom_id res chain seq x y z
N MET A 1 -10.56 24.41 -13.90
CA MET A 1 -10.48 25.42 -14.99
C MET A 1 -11.21 24.91 -16.23
N ARG A 2 -11.90 25.75 -17.03
CA ARG A 2 -12.38 25.36 -18.37
C ARG A 2 -11.37 25.84 -19.40
N VAL A 3 -10.79 24.93 -20.18
CA VAL A 3 -9.86 25.26 -21.27
C VAL A 3 -10.48 24.75 -22.55
N ALA A 4 -10.68 25.62 -23.55
CA ALA A 4 -11.26 25.27 -24.85
C ALA A 4 -12.61 24.51 -24.77
N GLY A 5 -13.46 24.83 -23.79
CA GLY A 5 -14.77 24.18 -23.61
C GLY A 5 -14.73 22.83 -22.86
N LEU A 6 -13.55 22.33 -22.46
CA LEU A 6 -13.37 21.11 -21.68
C LEU A 6 -13.28 21.44 -20.17
N THR A 7 -13.78 20.55 -19.32
CA THR A 7 -13.62 20.63 -17.85
C THR A 7 -12.45 19.77 -17.42
N LEU A 8 -11.42 20.38 -16.82
CA LEU A 8 -10.28 19.66 -16.27
C LEU A 8 -10.59 19.14 -14.85
N HIS A 9 -10.29 17.86 -14.60
CA HIS A 9 -10.37 17.21 -13.29
C HIS A 9 -9.00 16.69 -12.88
N GLY A 10 -8.67 16.76 -11.58
CA GLY A 10 -7.39 16.30 -11.05
C GLY A 10 -6.21 17.22 -11.36
N ASP A 11 -6.47 18.49 -11.62
CA ASP A 11 -5.43 19.52 -11.76
C ASP A 11 -4.63 19.63 -10.44
N PRO A 12 -3.33 19.30 -10.43
CA PRO A 12 -2.53 19.31 -9.21
C PRO A 12 -2.35 20.72 -8.62
N ASP A 13 -2.51 21.76 -9.43
CA ASP A 13 -2.38 23.16 -9.02
C ASP A 13 -3.71 23.75 -8.50
N ASP A 14 -4.84 23.06 -8.68
CA ASP A 14 -6.16 23.44 -8.16
C ASP A 14 -6.41 22.78 -6.79
N SER A 15 -5.92 23.42 -5.72
CA SER A 15 -6.07 22.94 -4.33
C SER A 15 -7.52 22.86 -3.85
N GLY A 16 -8.48 23.46 -4.57
CA GLY A 16 -9.91 23.41 -4.28
C GLY A 16 -10.62 22.20 -4.88
N ARG A 17 -9.91 21.29 -5.57
CA ARG A 17 -10.50 20.12 -6.23
C ARG A 17 -9.95 18.79 -5.74
N VAL A 18 -10.70 17.75 -6.08
CA VAL A 18 -10.38 16.36 -5.74
C VAL A 18 -9.05 15.97 -6.37
N ARG A 19 -8.11 15.52 -5.53
CA ARG A 19 -6.88 14.87 -5.99
C ARG A 19 -7.19 13.46 -6.46
N LEU A 20 -6.69 13.12 -7.63
CA LEU A 20 -6.85 11.79 -8.21
C LEU A 20 -5.55 11.00 -7.99
N HIS A 21 -5.68 9.75 -7.56
CA HIS A 21 -4.56 8.85 -7.34
C HIS A 21 -4.57 7.76 -8.42
N ALA A 22 -3.56 7.75 -9.28
CA ALA A 22 -3.45 6.85 -10.43
C ALA A 22 -2.05 6.21 -10.55
N SER A 23 -1.53 5.68 -9.44
CA SER A 23 -0.18 5.08 -9.40
C SER A 23 -0.13 3.59 -9.81
N GLY A 24 -1.28 2.93 -9.93
CA GLY A 24 -1.37 1.49 -10.20
C GLY A 24 -1.15 0.59 -8.97
N HIS A 25 -0.79 1.16 -7.81
CA HIS A 25 -0.71 0.43 -6.53
C HIS A 25 -1.96 0.60 -5.68
N ALA A 26 -2.31 -0.44 -4.92
CA ALA A 26 -3.35 -0.34 -3.91
C ALA A 26 -2.90 0.58 -2.77
N PRO A 27 -3.77 1.47 -2.26
CA PRO A 27 -3.44 2.30 -1.11
C PRO A 27 -3.33 1.44 0.15
N GLY A 28 -2.53 1.89 1.13
CA GLY A 28 -2.26 1.18 2.39
C GLY A 28 -3.50 0.55 3.06
N PRO A 29 -4.62 1.28 3.24
CA PRO A 29 -5.84 0.70 3.82
C PRO A 29 -6.42 -0.50 3.05
N LYS A 30 -6.33 -0.49 1.71
CA LYS A 30 -6.77 -1.62 0.88
C LYS A 30 -5.82 -2.80 0.94
N LEU A 31 -4.52 -2.54 1.14
CA LEU A 31 -3.55 -3.60 1.39
C LEU A 31 -3.78 -4.26 2.77
N LEU A 32 -4.08 -3.47 3.80
CA LEU A 32 -4.41 -3.99 5.12
C LEU A 32 -5.68 -4.85 5.08
N GLU A 33 -6.77 -4.33 4.48
CA GLU A 33 -8.02 -5.06 4.27
C GLU A 33 -7.79 -6.39 3.55
N PHE A 34 -6.94 -6.40 2.52
CA PHE A 34 -6.57 -7.61 1.80
C PHE A 34 -5.87 -8.63 2.71
N VAL A 35 -4.89 -8.21 3.50
CA VAL A 35 -4.15 -9.11 4.41
C VAL A 35 -5.07 -9.66 5.51
N GLU A 36 -5.91 -8.82 6.10
CA GLU A 36 -6.89 -9.23 7.12
C GLU A 36 -7.94 -10.20 6.58
N THR A 37 -8.30 -10.06 5.30
CA THR A 37 -9.25 -10.96 4.62
C THR A 37 -8.61 -12.31 4.32
N VAL A 38 -7.39 -12.30 3.76
CA VAL A 38 -6.67 -13.53 3.40
C VAL A 38 -6.18 -14.29 4.63
N ARG A 39 -5.84 -13.58 5.71
CA ARG A 39 -5.24 -14.12 6.95
C ARG A 39 -4.07 -15.07 6.70
N PRO A 40 -2.99 -14.61 6.05
CA PRO A 40 -1.83 -15.45 5.81
C PRO A 40 -1.15 -15.84 7.13
N LYS A 41 -0.58 -17.05 7.20
CA LYS A 41 0.26 -17.45 8.35
C LYS A 41 1.53 -16.59 8.46
N THR A 42 2.10 -16.23 7.32
CA THR A 42 3.32 -15.41 7.22
C THR A 42 3.13 -14.35 6.15
N LEU A 43 3.41 -13.08 6.48
CA LEU A 43 3.46 -11.96 5.55
C LEU A 43 4.93 -11.56 5.32
N ILE A 44 5.36 -11.55 4.06
CA ILE A 44 6.70 -11.13 3.65
C ILE A 44 6.55 -9.84 2.83
N PRO A 45 6.71 -8.66 3.46
CA PRO A 45 6.59 -7.40 2.75
C PRO A 45 7.79 -7.21 1.80
N ILE A 46 7.50 -6.96 0.52
CA ILE A 46 8.49 -6.63 -0.52
C ILE A 46 8.03 -5.39 -1.27
N HIS A 47 8.95 -4.75 -2.00
CA HIS A 47 8.67 -3.55 -2.80
C HIS A 47 8.05 -2.41 -1.95
N THR A 48 8.58 -2.24 -0.73
CA THR A 48 8.24 -1.15 0.20
C THR A 48 9.53 -0.67 0.87
N GLU A 49 9.61 0.63 1.13
CA GLU A 49 10.69 1.24 1.93
C GLU A 49 10.41 1.17 3.43
N HIS A 50 9.16 0.87 3.81
CA HIS A 50 8.67 0.85 5.19
C HIS A 50 8.06 -0.51 5.58
N PRO A 51 8.83 -1.60 5.62
CA PRO A 51 8.32 -2.90 6.03
C PRO A 51 7.84 -2.93 7.50
N GLU A 52 8.36 -2.06 8.35
CA GLU A 52 7.99 -1.89 9.76
C GLU A 52 6.53 -1.49 9.97
N TRP A 53 5.95 -0.76 9.01
CA TRP A 53 4.55 -0.35 9.04
C TRP A 53 3.61 -1.54 9.25
N TRP A 54 3.93 -2.70 8.66
CA TRP A 54 3.13 -3.92 8.80
C TRP A 54 3.11 -4.47 10.21
N ALA A 55 4.20 -4.36 10.95
CA ALA A 55 4.26 -4.81 12.34
C ALA A 55 3.38 -3.94 13.25
N GLU A 56 3.27 -2.64 12.96
CA GLU A 56 2.37 -1.73 13.67
C GLU A 56 0.91 -2.00 13.34
N GLN A 57 0.56 -2.13 12.06
CA GLN A 57 -0.84 -2.32 11.63
C GLN A 57 -1.42 -3.68 12.05
N LEU A 58 -0.59 -4.72 12.09
CA LEU A 58 -1.03 -6.09 12.39
C LEU A 58 -0.66 -6.51 13.82
N ALA A 59 -0.34 -5.55 14.69
CA ALA A 59 -0.07 -5.78 16.08
C ALA A 59 -1.24 -6.50 16.77
N GLY A 60 -0.95 -7.60 17.47
CA GLY A 60 -1.96 -8.42 18.15
C GLY A 60 -2.64 -9.47 17.27
N THR A 61 -2.30 -9.56 15.98
CA THR A 61 -2.72 -10.67 15.12
C THR A 61 -1.79 -11.87 15.26
N ASP A 62 -2.23 -13.02 14.74
CA ASP A 62 -1.44 -14.26 14.65
C ASP A 62 -0.56 -14.33 13.38
N ILE A 63 -0.51 -13.24 12.60
CA ILE A 63 0.22 -13.17 11.34
C ILE A 63 1.70 -12.89 11.62
N LEU A 64 2.58 -13.79 11.20
CA LEU A 64 4.02 -13.58 11.32
C LEU A 64 4.54 -12.63 10.24
N ILE A 65 5.08 -11.48 10.64
CA ILE A 65 5.74 -10.54 9.71
C ILE A 65 7.22 -10.92 9.56
N LYS A 66 7.67 -11.17 8.33
CA LYS A 66 9.05 -11.58 8.04
C LYS A 66 9.64 -10.81 6.85
N PRO A 67 10.18 -9.60 7.08
CA PRO A 67 10.86 -8.84 6.02
C PRO A 67 12.08 -9.62 5.49
N PRO A 68 12.31 -9.64 4.16
CA PRO A 68 13.48 -10.30 3.59
C PRO A 68 14.73 -9.43 3.67
N VAL A 69 15.90 -10.07 3.55
CA VAL A 69 17.19 -9.43 3.35
C VAL A 69 17.67 -9.74 1.93
N VAL A 70 18.07 -8.71 1.18
CA VAL A 70 18.52 -8.85 -0.21
C VAL A 70 19.67 -9.86 -0.30
N GLY A 71 19.55 -10.84 -1.20
CA GLY A 71 20.56 -11.87 -1.42
C GLY A 71 20.55 -13.02 -0.39
N GLN A 72 19.73 -12.95 0.66
CA GLN A 72 19.64 -14.00 1.67
C GLN A 72 18.51 -14.98 1.34
N GLY A 73 18.82 -16.28 1.32
CA GLY A 73 17.81 -17.33 1.21
C GLY A 73 16.88 -17.35 2.43
N MET A 74 15.57 -17.48 2.19
CA MET A 74 14.56 -17.55 3.26
C MET A 74 13.87 -18.91 3.25
N ARG A 75 13.83 -19.57 4.41
CA ARG A 75 12.96 -20.74 4.62
C ARG A 75 11.59 -20.28 5.07
N ILE A 76 10.55 -20.83 4.44
CA ILE A 76 9.15 -20.50 4.68
C ILE A 76 8.43 -21.81 5.02
N GLY A 77 8.58 -22.27 6.27
CA GLY A 77 7.98 -23.54 6.73
C GLY A 77 8.68 -24.77 6.17
#